data_AF-A0A0B2AP85-F1
#
_entry.id   AF-A0A0B2AP85-F1
#
_cell.length_a   1.000
_cell.length_b   1.000
_cell.length_c   1.000
_cell.angle_alpha   90.00
_cell.angle_beta   90.00
_cell.angle_gamma   90.00
#
_symmetry.space_group_name_H-M   'P 1'
#
loop_
_entity.id
_entity.type
_entity.pdbx_description
1 polymer ?
#
loop_
_entity_poly.entity_id
_entity_poly.type
_entity_poly.pdbx_seq_one_letter_code
_entity_poly.pdbx_strand_id
1 'polypeptide(L)'
;MAKAHNSKLVEARRKARELATAQQERHEKLIGLAESYFVANGEAEGFFADATEAAEKLMEDAMAKGRALVAEAKAKAAGKEKDARQFIAQMVATGASVADVASRLDVKVAVVRAAVKEAAEAAHSEHQEAGSTAEAGGNADDTEGHDGEQHDGHAA
;
A
#
# COMPACT_ATOMS: atom_id res chain seq x y z
N MET A 1 30.85 -84.07 25.37
CA MET A 1 30.34 -82.80 25.91
C MET A 1 30.72 -81.58 25.04
N ALA A 2 31.93 -81.50 24.44
CA ALA A 2 32.39 -80.31 23.68
C ALA A 2 31.58 -79.96 22.40
N LYS A 3 31.01 -80.95 21.68
CA LYS A 3 30.25 -80.71 20.43
C LYS A 3 28.94 -79.91 20.66
N ALA A 4 28.27 -80.09 21.80
CA ALA A 4 27.01 -79.40 22.12
C ALA A 4 27.22 -77.94 22.55
N HIS A 5 28.40 -77.59 23.07
CA HIS A 5 28.73 -76.21 23.45
C HIS A 5 28.99 -75.34 22.20
N ASN A 6 29.60 -75.92 21.17
CA ASN A 6 29.91 -75.20 19.93
C ASN A 6 28.64 -74.90 19.10
N SER A 7 27.65 -75.81 19.04
CA SER A 7 26.41 -75.56 18.29
C SER A 7 25.56 -74.44 18.91
N LYS A 8 25.45 -74.38 20.24
CA LYS A 8 24.74 -73.31 20.95
C LYS A 8 25.35 -71.93 20.72
N LEU A 9 26.68 -71.87 20.62
CA LEU A 9 27.41 -70.63 20.38
C LEU A 9 27.21 -70.11 18.94
N VAL A 10 27.10 -71.02 17.98
CA VAL A 10 26.74 -70.70 16.58
C VAL A 10 25.29 -70.21 16.49
N GLU A 11 24.34 -70.87 17.16
CA GLU A 11 22.93 -70.44 17.20
C GLU A 11 22.76 -69.08 17.88
N ALA A 12 23.47 -68.82 18.98
CA ALA A 12 23.47 -67.52 19.66
C ALA A 12 23.99 -66.40 18.75
N ARG A 13 25.07 -66.65 17.99
CA ARG A 13 25.59 -65.70 17.00
C ARG A 13 24.63 -65.47 15.84
N ARG A 14 23.94 -66.52 15.38
CA ARG A 14 22.92 -66.38 14.32
C ARG A 14 21.76 -65.52 14.80
N LYS A 15 21.24 -65.80 15.99
CA LYS A 15 20.16 -65.02 16.61
C LYS A 15 20.56 -63.58 16.91
N ALA A 16 21.81 -63.35 17.34
CA ALA A 16 22.34 -62.00 17.54
C ALA A 16 22.40 -61.20 16.23
N ARG A 17 22.79 -61.86 15.12
CA ARG A 17 22.80 -61.23 13.78
C ARG A 17 21.38 -60.92 13.29
N GLU A 18 20.46 -61.88 13.41
CA GLU A 18 19.04 -61.69 13.06
C GLU A 18 18.39 -60.54 13.85
N LEU A 19 18.71 -60.41 15.15
CA LEU A 19 18.24 -59.30 15.98
C LEU A 19 18.88 -57.96 15.58
N ALA A 20 20.18 -57.97 15.26
CA ALA A 20 20.88 -56.77 14.81
C ALA A 20 20.31 -56.25 13.47
N THR A 21 20.05 -57.14 12.51
CA THR A 21 19.43 -56.76 11.23
C THR A 21 18.01 -56.27 11.43
N ALA A 22 17.21 -56.93 12.26
CA ALA A 22 15.85 -56.47 12.56
C ALA A 22 15.83 -55.09 13.26
N GLN A 23 16.82 -54.80 14.11
CA GLN A 23 16.97 -53.47 14.70
C GLN A 23 17.39 -52.43 13.67
N GLN A 24 18.32 -52.76 12.77
CA GLN A 24 18.72 -51.87 11.67
C GLN A 24 17.54 -51.53 10.77
N GLU A 25 16.78 -52.53 10.32
CA GLU A 25 15.58 -52.33 9.50
C GLU A 25 14.53 -51.46 10.22
N ARG A 26 14.37 -51.65 11.54
CA ARG A 26 13.48 -50.81 12.35
C ARG A 26 13.99 -49.38 12.43
N HIS A 27 15.29 -49.17 12.63
CA HIS A 27 15.88 -47.83 12.67
C HIS A 27 15.75 -47.11 11.33
N GLU A 28 16.01 -47.79 10.22
CA GLU A 28 15.83 -47.24 8.87
C GLU A 28 14.37 -46.82 8.62
N LYS A 29 13.41 -47.66 9.01
CA LYS A 29 11.98 -47.32 8.91
C LYS A 29 11.59 -46.12 9.77
N LEU A 30 12.12 -46.02 10.99
CA LEU A 30 11.86 -44.89 11.87
C LEU A 30 12.45 -43.59 11.33
N ILE A 31 13.64 -43.65 10.72
CA ILE A 31 14.27 -42.49 10.07
C ILE A 31 13.40 -42.03 8.89
N GLY A 32 12.99 -42.93 8.00
CA GLY A 32 12.16 -42.56 6.85
C GLY A 32 10.79 -41.99 7.24
N LEU A 33 10.18 -42.50 8.31
CA LEU A 33 8.94 -41.93 8.85
C LEU A 33 9.15 -40.54 9.47
N ALA A 34 10.27 -40.33 10.18
CA ALA A 34 10.60 -39.02 10.74
C ALA A 34 10.85 -37.98 9.64
N GLU A 35 11.59 -38.34 8.59
CA GLU A 35 11.80 -37.48 7.41
C GLU A 35 10.47 -37.09 6.77
N SER A 36 9.59 -38.07 6.53
CA SER A 36 8.27 -37.83 5.94
C SER A 36 7.42 -36.89 6.82
N TYR A 37 7.48 -37.06 8.15
CA TYR A 37 6.78 -36.19 9.09
C TYR A 37 7.29 -34.75 9.02
N PHE A 38 8.61 -34.54 9.02
CA PHE A 38 9.18 -33.18 8.97
C PHE A 38 8.86 -32.48 7.65
N VAL A 39 8.88 -33.19 6.51
CA VAL A 39 8.44 -32.64 5.22
C VAL A 39 6.98 -32.21 5.29
N ALA A 40 6.09 -33.11 5.71
CA ALA A 40 4.65 -32.82 5.78
C ALA A 40 4.34 -31.66 6.74
N ASN A 41 5.04 -31.57 7.88
CA ASN A 41 4.86 -30.48 8.83
C ASN A 41 5.40 -29.15 8.27
N GLY A 42 6.55 -29.16 7.59
CA GLY A 42 7.10 -27.98 6.93
C GLY A 42 6.21 -27.46 5.79
N GLU A 43 5.62 -28.36 5.00
CA GLU A 43 4.64 -28.01 3.97
C GLU A 43 3.35 -27.40 4.57
N ALA A 44 2.88 -27.94 5.70
CA ALA A 44 1.72 -27.39 6.41
C ALA A 44 1.99 -25.99 6.98
N GLU A 45 3.19 -25.77 7.54
CA GLU A 45 3.61 -24.44 8.01
C GLU A 45 3.72 -23.44 6.84
N GLY A 46 4.28 -23.86 5.70
CA GLY A 46 4.33 -23.04 4.49
C GLY A 46 2.93 -22.66 3.99
N PHE A 47 2.01 -23.62 3.91
CA PHE A 47 0.64 -23.35 3.49
C PHE A 47 -0.09 -22.37 4.43
N PHE A 48 0.14 -22.49 5.74
CA PHE A 48 -0.44 -21.58 6.72
C PHE A 48 0.15 -20.16 6.62
N ALA A 49 1.46 -20.04 6.40
CA ALA A 49 2.11 -18.76 6.18
C ALA A 49 1.58 -18.06 4.92
N ASP A 50 1.52 -18.79 3.79
CA ASP A 50 1.00 -18.28 2.52
C ASP A 50 -0.47 -17.83 2.64
N ALA A 51 -1.30 -18.61 3.34
CA ALA A 51 -2.70 -18.27 3.57
C ALA A 51 -2.85 -17.01 4.44
N THR A 52 -1.97 -16.83 5.42
CA THR A 52 -1.95 -15.66 6.30
C THR A 52 -1.54 -14.41 5.52
N GLU A 53 -0.45 -14.47 4.74
CA GLU A 53 0.00 -13.36 3.89
C GLU A 53 -1.09 -12.97 2.87
N ALA A 54 -1.72 -13.95 2.23
CA ALA A 54 -2.80 -13.70 1.28
C ALA A 54 -4.01 -13.02 1.95
N ALA A 55 -4.37 -13.42 3.17
CA ALA A 55 -5.45 -12.82 3.93
C ALA A 55 -5.13 -11.37 4.36
N GLU A 56 -3.91 -11.12 4.83
CA GLU A 56 -3.44 -9.78 5.21
C GLU A 56 -3.47 -8.83 4.01
N LYS A 57 -2.93 -9.26 2.87
CA LYS A 57 -2.95 -8.48 1.64
C LYS A 57 -4.38 -8.15 1.18
N LEU A 58 -5.29 -9.11 1.26
CA LEU A 58 -6.69 -8.89 0.89
C LEU A 58 -7.37 -7.87 1.81
N MET A 59 -7.06 -7.89 3.11
CA MET A 59 -7.54 -6.88 4.05
C MET A 59 -6.97 -5.50 3.75
N GLU A 60 -5.68 -5.40 3.46
CA GLU A 60 -5.04 -4.13 3.13
C GLU A 60 -5.63 -3.52 1.86
N ASP A 61 -5.77 -4.32 0.79
CA ASP A 61 -6.39 -3.90 -0.48
C ASP A 61 -7.84 -3.43 -0.27
N ALA A 62 -8.61 -4.15 0.55
CA ALA A 62 -9.98 -3.77 0.87
C ALA A 62 -10.05 -2.44 1.63
N MET A 63 -9.15 -2.22 2.60
CA MET A 63 -9.06 -0.94 3.32
C MET A 63 -8.63 0.20 2.40
N ALA A 64 -7.64 -0.02 1.53
CA ALA A 64 -7.18 0.97 0.57
C ALA A 64 -8.31 1.39 -0.38
N LYS A 65 -9.04 0.42 -0.93
CA LYS A 65 -10.20 0.67 -1.79
C LYS A 65 -11.32 1.40 -1.05
N GLY A 66 -11.59 1.03 0.20
CA GLY A 66 -12.56 1.73 1.05
C GLY A 66 -12.20 3.21 1.24
N ARG A 67 -10.94 3.51 1.55
CA ARG A 67 -10.45 4.90 1.68
C ARG A 67 -10.58 5.66 0.36
N ALA A 68 -10.23 5.05 -0.76
CA ALA A 68 -10.35 5.66 -2.08
C ALA A 68 -11.80 6.02 -2.42
N LEU A 69 -12.76 5.11 -2.16
CA LEU A 69 -14.19 5.38 -2.38
C LEU A 69 -14.70 6.53 -1.52
N VAL A 70 -14.29 6.59 -0.25
CA VAL A 70 -14.67 7.71 0.64
C VAL A 70 -14.06 9.03 0.15
N ALA A 71 -12.81 9.02 -0.28
CA ALA A 71 -12.15 10.19 -0.84
C ALA A 71 -12.85 10.67 -2.13
N GLU A 72 -13.18 9.76 -3.03
CA GLU A 72 -13.90 10.07 -4.27
C GLU A 72 -15.30 10.64 -3.97
N ALA A 73 -16.04 10.04 -3.03
CA ALA A 73 -17.35 10.54 -2.62
C ALA A 73 -17.26 11.95 -2.03
N LYS A 74 -16.26 12.23 -1.20
CA LYS A 74 -16.00 13.57 -0.65
C LYS A 74 -15.67 14.58 -1.74
N ALA A 75 -14.80 14.21 -2.70
CA ALA A 75 -14.45 15.09 -3.81
C ALA A 75 -15.68 15.40 -4.69
N LYS A 76 -16.50 14.38 -5.01
CA LYS A 76 -17.76 14.58 -5.75
C LYS A 76 -18.73 15.48 -4.98
N ALA A 77 -18.90 15.25 -3.68
CA ALA A 77 -19.76 16.08 -2.84
C ALA A 77 -19.29 17.54 -2.80
N ALA A 78 -17.99 17.79 -2.62
CA ALA A 78 -17.41 19.13 -2.66
C ALA A 78 -17.60 19.81 -4.02
N GLY A 79 -17.45 19.07 -5.13
CA GLY A 79 -17.75 19.57 -6.47
C GLY A 79 -19.21 19.98 -6.62
N LYS A 80 -20.14 19.14 -6.16
CA LYS A 80 -21.58 19.46 -6.18
C LYS A 80 -21.95 20.64 -5.28
N GLU A 81 -21.28 20.80 -4.15
CA GLU A 81 -21.48 21.97 -3.29
C GLU A 81 -21.00 23.25 -3.97
N LYS A 82 -19.85 23.20 -4.66
CA LYS A 82 -19.36 24.31 -5.48
C LYS A 82 -20.33 24.68 -6.59
N ASP A 83 -20.83 23.69 -7.34
CA ASP A 83 -21.83 23.89 -8.39
C ASP A 83 -23.10 24.55 -7.82
N ALA A 84 -23.60 24.04 -6.68
CA ALA A 84 -24.79 24.58 -6.01
C ALA A 84 -24.60 26.06 -5.61
N ARG A 85 -23.43 26.42 -5.07
CA ARG A 85 -23.10 27.81 -4.73
C ARG A 85 -23.01 28.70 -5.98
N GLN A 86 -22.48 28.18 -7.09
CA GLN A 86 -22.46 28.91 -8.36
C GLN A 86 -23.88 29.20 -8.86
N PHE A 87 -24.79 28.22 -8.80
CA PHE A 87 -26.19 28.43 -9.17
C PHE A 87 -26.89 29.46 -8.26
N ILE A 88 -26.60 29.44 -6.95
CA ILE A 88 -27.11 30.46 -6.03
C ILE A 88 -26.65 31.86 -6.44
N ALA A 89 -25.36 32.03 -6.77
CA ALA A 89 -24.83 33.31 -7.23
C ALA A 89 -25.48 33.75 -8.55
N GLN A 90 -25.70 32.83 -9.50
CA GLN A 90 -26.40 33.10 -10.76
C GLN A 90 -27.85 33.53 -10.52
N MET A 91 -28.58 32.92 -9.57
CA MET A 91 -29.93 33.34 -9.22
C MET A 91 -29.99 34.77 -8.68
N VAL A 92 -28.98 35.18 -7.89
CA VAL A 92 -28.89 36.58 -7.44
C VAL A 92 -28.55 37.51 -8.61
N ALA A 93 -27.69 37.07 -9.54
CA ALA A 93 -27.32 37.83 -10.72
C ALA A 93 -28.50 38.10 -11.67
N THR A 94 -29.60 37.33 -11.61
CA THR A 94 -30.83 37.64 -12.35
C THR A 94 -31.65 38.79 -11.74
N GLY A 95 -31.15 39.43 -10.67
CA GLY A 95 -31.83 40.53 -9.97
C GLY A 95 -32.74 40.10 -8.81
N ALA A 96 -32.76 38.81 -8.45
CA ALA A 96 -33.48 38.35 -7.27
C ALA A 96 -32.77 38.80 -5.98
N SER A 97 -33.53 39.17 -4.94
CA SER A 97 -32.92 39.53 -3.66
C SER A 97 -32.35 38.30 -2.95
N VAL A 98 -31.34 38.51 -2.11
CA VAL A 98 -30.72 37.45 -1.29
C VAL A 98 -31.76 36.75 -0.40
N ALA A 99 -32.74 37.49 0.13
CA ALA A 99 -33.80 36.95 0.97
C ALA A 99 -34.76 36.07 0.15
N ASP A 100 -35.09 36.47 -1.08
CA ASP A 100 -35.97 35.71 -1.97
C ASP A 100 -35.31 34.41 -2.42
N VAL A 101 -34.02 34.44 -2.77
CA VAL A 101 -33.26 33.23 -3.14
C VAL A 101 -33.15 32.29 -1.94
N ALA A 102 -32.86 32.83 -0.74
CA ALA A 102 -32.78 32.04 0.49
C ALA A 102 -34.11 31.34 0.80
N SER A 103 -35.24 32.05 0.66
CA SER A 103 -36.58 31.51 0.84
C SER A 103 -36.92 30.43 -0.19
N ARG A 104 -36.62 30.67 -1.49
CA ARG A 104 -36.92 29.71 -2.57
C ARG A 104 -36.13 28.41 -2.48
N LEU A 105 -34.91 28.48 -1.97
CA LEU A 105 -34.02 27.31 -1.84
C LEU A 105 -34.07 26.68 -0.45
N ASP A 106 -34.88 27.23 0.47
CA ASP A 106 -34.95 26.84 1.88
C ASP A 106 -33.57 26.77 2.56
N VAL A 107 -32.76 27.81 2.33
CA VAL A 107 -31.42 27.94 2.93
C VAL A 107 -31.32 29.22 3.76
N LYS A 108 -30.33 29.27 4.65
CA LYS A 108 -30.05 30.49 5.42
C LYS A 108 -29.54 31.59 4.49
N VAL A 109 -29.96 32.83 4.74
CA VAL A 109 -29.45 34.04 4.05
C VAL A 109 -27.92 34.10 4.05
N ALA A 110 -27.27 33.63 5.11
CA ALA A 110 -25.80 33.56 5.21
C ALA A 110 -25.17 32.68 4.12
N VAL A 111 -25.82 31.57 3.73
CA VAL A 111 -25.34 30.67 2.67
C VAL A 111 -25.37 31.38 1.32
N VAL A 112 -26.46 32.11 1.04
CA VAL A 112 -26.60 32.89 -0.19
C VAL A 112 -25.56 34.00 -0.27
N ARG A 113 -25.33 34.73 0.84
CA ARG A 113 -24.28 35.76 0.90
C ARG A 113 -22.88 35.18 0.69
N ALA A 114 -22.59 34.02 1.29
CA ALA A 114 -21.31 33.34 1.12
C ALA A 114 -21.08 32.93 -0.34
N ALA A 115 -22.08 32.32 -0.98
CA ALA A 115 -22.02 31.92 -2.38
C ALA A 115 -21.79 33.11 -3.34
N VAL A 116 -22.47 34.24 -3.11
CA VAL A 116 -22.26 35.47 -3.91
C VAL A 116 -20.87 36.05 -3.69
N LYS A 117 -20.39 36.07 -2.43
CA LYS A 117 -19.04 36.55 -2.10
C LYS A 117 -17.96 35.69 -2.77
N GLU A 118 -18.07 34.37 -2.67
CA GLU A 118 -17.13 33.43 -3.29
C GLU A 118 -17.11 33.57 -4.82
N ALA A 119 -18.26 33.79 -5.45
CA ALA A 119 -18.34 34.05 -6.89
C ALA A 119 -17.68 35.38 -7.29
N ALA A 120 -17.82 36.43 -6.47
CA ALA A 120 -17.15 37.71 -6.70
C ALA A 120 -15.62 37.62 -6.52
N GLU A 121 -15.16 36.88 -5.51
CA GLU A 121 -13.73 36.62 -5.28
C GLU A 121 -13.11 35.79 -6.42
N ALA A 122 -13.82 34.78 -6.92
CA ALA A 122 -13.38 34.00 -8.07
C ALA A 122 -13.24 34.85 -9.35
N ALA A 123 -14.21 35.73 -9.62
CA ALA A 123 -14.17 36.62 -10.78
C ALA A 123 -13.04 37.68 -10.68
N HIS A 124 -12.72 38.14 -9.48
CA HIS A 124 -11.59 39.06 -9.26
C HIS A 124 -10.23 38.37 -9.42
N SER A 125 -10.12 37.08 -9.05
CA SER A 125 -8.88 36.32 -9.17
C SER A 125 -8.54 35.97 -10.62
N GLU A 126 -9.54 35.69 -11.48
CA GLU A 126 -9.33 35.41 -12.90
C GLU A 126 -8.85 36.64 -13.71
N HIS A 127 -9.16 37.85 -13.23
CA HIS A 127 -8.76 39.08 -13.93
C HIS A 127 -7.30 39.52 -13.68
N GLN A 128 -6.59 38.93 -12.71
CA GLN A 128 -5.20 39.27 -12.41
C GLN A 128 -4.16 38.45 -13.19
N GLU A 129 -4.50 37.28 -13.74
CA GLU A 129 -3.54 36.44 -14.47
C GLU A 129 -3.44 36.75 -15.98
N ALA A 130 -4.40 37.48 -16.56
CA ALA A 130 -4.40 37.79 -18.00
C ALA A 130 -3.53 39.01 -18.41
N GLY A 131 -2.69 39.54 -17.51
CA GLY A 131 -1.98 40.82 -17.69
C GLY A 131 -0.45 40.76 -17.71
N SER A 132 0.19 39.59 -17.81
CA SER A 132 1.66 39.49 -17.80
C SER A 132 2.21 38.61 -18.93
N THR A 133 1.90 38.98 -20.18
CA THR A 133 2.67 38.55 -21.35
C THR A 133 2.81 39.71 -22.32
N ALA A 134 3.70 40.65 -21.99
CA ALA A 134 4.21 41.62 -22.94
C ALA A 134 5.69 41.88 -22.63
N GLU A 135 6.52 41.65 -23.66
CA GLU A 135 7.85 42.24 -23.86
C GLU A 135 9.01 41.76 -22.96
N ALA A 136 9.75 40.75 -23.45
CA ALA A 136 11.19 40.64 -23.21
C ALA A 136 11.87 39.90 -24.36
N GLY A 137 11.86 40.53 -25.54
CA GLY A 137 12.91 40.27 -26.53
C GLY A 137 14.17 41.01 -26.10
N GLY A 138 15.33 40.36 -26.11
CA GLY A 138 16.60 41.08 -26.04
C GLY A 138 17.79 40.33 -25.46
N ASN A 139 18.66 39.91 -26.38
CA ASN A 139 20.11 39.80 -26.30
C ASN A 139 20.81 38.61 -25.64
N ALA A 140 21.70 38.07 -26.47
CA ALA A 140 22.78 37.16 -26.23
C ALA A 140 23.98 37.85 -25.58
N ASP A 141 24.90 36.99 -25.14
CA ASP A 141 26.35 37.19 -25.05
C ASP A 141 26.85 38.06 -23.89
N ASP A 142 27.49 37.42 -22.91
CA ASP A 142 28.78 37.88 -22.38
C ASP A 142 29.45 36.78 -21.54
N THR A 143 30.78 36.79 -21.62
CA THR A 143 31.74 35.72 -21.40
C THR A 143 32.32 35.64 -19.98
N GLU A 144 33.16 34.62 -19.79
CA GLU A 144 34.30 34.56 -18.86
C GLU A 144 34.08 34.29 -17.36
N GLY A 145 34.54 33.11 -16.94
CA GLY A 145 35.80 33.04 -16.19
C GLY A 145 35.72 32.94 -14.66
N HIS A 146 35.75 31.72 -14.12
CA HIS A 146 36.47 31.49 -12.87
C HIS A 146 36.94 30.03 -12.76
N ASP A 147 38.19 29.80 -13.18
CA ASP A 147 39.04 28.75 -12.66
C ASP A 147 39.34 29.03 -11.17
N GLY A 148 39.31 27.98 -10.35
CA GLY A 148 39.66 28.06 -8.94
C GLY A 148 39.96 26.68 -8.38
N GLU A 149 41.25 26.36 -8.37
CA GLU A 149 41.93 25.18 -7.85
C GLU A 149 41.40 24.55 -6.55
N GLN A 150 41.40 23.21 -6.57
CA GLN A 150 42.05 22.27 -5.64
C GLN A 150 42.31 22.73 -4.19
N HIS A 151 41.80 21.95 -3.24
CA HIS A 151 42.48 21.76 -1.97
C HIS A 151 42.40 20.30 -1.51
N ASP A 152 43.57 19.68 -1.46
CA ASP A 152 43.86 18.38 -0.87
C ASP A 152 43.36 18.26 0.59
N GLY A 153 43.05 17.03 0.99
CA GLY A 153 42.62 16.70 2.36
C GLY A 153 42.68 15.21 2.68
N HIS A 154 43.89 14.67 2.64
CA HIS A 154 44.33 13.36 3.16
C HIS A 154 43.95 13.15 4.64
N ALA A 155 43.36 12.00 5.02
CA ALA A 155 43.69 11.23 6.24
C ALA A 155 42.77 10.01 6.47
N ALA A 156 43.43 8.88 6.76
CA ALA A 156 42.98 7.61 7.34
C ALA A 156 42.27 6.60 6.42
#